data_AF-A0A1V9FHC9-F1
#
_entry.id   AF-A0A1V9FHC9-F1
#
_cell.length_a   1.000
_cell.length_b   1.000
_cell.length_c   1.000
_cell.angle_alpha   90.00
_cell.angle_beta   90.00
_cell.angle_gamma   90.00
#
_symmetry.space_group_name_H-M   'P 1'
#
loop_
_entity.id
_entity.type
_entity.pdbx_description
1 polymer ?
#
loop_
_entity_poly.entity_id
_entity_poly.type
_entity_poly.pdbx_seq_one_letter_code
_entity_poly.pdbx_strand_id
1 'polypeptide(L)'
;MNAVCERKVLDVELVKADPLDTIAGVFDSIDFDYFRANCNRWFHAVIINQSHVYDEEDRRTGLQTLFVDLELLLEAIYVIHINASGANVTRRPVKYDKVYLLTHEQADNPNDVLCSFFKKFSMPYIRQELKDWLQAGIDIDASDPVQLKAIKVLLTFNDLECLLEAAYQYCKYGISGIGKRAKNSLAML
;
A
#
# COMPACT_ATOMS: atom_id res chain seq x y z
N MET A 1 -11.57 21.49 -18.89
CA MET A 1 -10.32 21.10 -19.58
C MET A 1 -9.67 20.01 -18.75
N ASN A 2 -9.73 18.76 -19.21
CA ASN A 2 -9.18 17.61 -18.50
C ASN A 2 -7.67 17.56 -18.75
N ALA A 3 -6.88 18.06 -17.80
CA ALA A 3 -5.49 17.64 -17.70
C ALA A 3 -5.53 16.17 -17.24
N VAL A 4 -5.46 15.25 -18.19
CA VAL A 4 -5.01 13.88 -17.89
C VAL A 4 -3.58 14.07 -17.43
N CYS A 5 -3.40 14.06 -16.11
CA CYS A 5 -2.10 14.12 -15.47
C CYS A 5 -1.23 13.06 -16.16
N GLU A 6 -0.08 13.44 -16.70
CA GLU A 6 0.91 12.53 -17.29
C GLU A 6 1.49 11.65 -16.18
N ARG A 7 0.67 10.72 -15.68
CA ARG A 7 1.04 9.78 -14.65
C ARG A 7 1.96 8.77 -15.32
N LYS A 8 3.22 8.68 -14.86
CA LYS A 8 4.12 7.59 -15.22
C LYS A 8 3.36 6.29 -14.98
N VAL A 9 3.19 5.48 -16.02
CA VAL A 9 2.59 4.15 -15.88
C VAL A 9 3.51 3.37 -14.95
N LEU A 10 3.00 3.02 -13.77
CA LEU A 10 3.72 2.18 -12.82
C LEU A 10 3.57 0.74 -13.28
N ASP A 11 4.71 0.06 -13.38
CA ASP A 11 4.78 -1.34 -13.77
C ASP A 11 5.29 -2.14 -12.58
N VAL A 12 4.44 -3.02 -12.05
CA VAL A 12 4.75 -3.89 -10.92
C VAL A 12 5.98 -4.77 -11.19
N GLU A 13 6.25 -5.11 -12.46
CA GLU A 13 7.40 -5.93 -12.83
C GLU A 13 8.73 -5.18 -12.67
N LEU A 14 8.71 -3.85 -12.79
CA LEU A 14 9.89 -2.98 -12.66
C LEU A 14 10.22 -2.61 -11.21
N VAL A 15 9.30 -2.87 -10.28
CA VAL A 15 9.44 -2.55 -8.85
C VAL A 15 10.67 -3.21 -8.21
N LYS A 16 11.08 -4.39 -8.72
CA LYS A 16 12.25 -5.11 -8.22
C LYS A 16 13.57 -4.35 -8.39
N ALA A 17 13.64 -3.45 -9.38
CA ALA A 17 14.85 -2.70 -9.69
C ALA A 17 15.07 -1.56 -8.69
N ASP A 18 14.01 -0.83 -8.33
CA ASP A 18 14.07 0.27 -7.38
C ASP A 18 12.74 0.42 -6.60
N PRO A 19 12.63 -0.24 -5.42
CA PRO A 19 11.43 -0.15 -4.60
C PRO A 19 11.15 1.27 -4.07
N LEU A 20 12.20 2.06 -3.79
CA LEU A 20 12.03 3.41 -3.24
C LEU A 20 11.57 4.40 -4.33
N ASP A 21 12.10 4.29 -5.55
CA ASP A 21 11.59 5.07 -6.70
C ASP A 21 10.12 4.75 -6.99
N THR A 22 9.73 3.48 -6.86
CA THR A 22 8.32 3.07 -7.02
C THR A 22 7.43 3.73 -5.97
N ILE A 23 7.82 3.66 -4.69
CA ILE A 23 7.08 4.28 -3.59
C ILE A 23 6.94 5.79 -3.83
N ALA A 24 8.04 6.46 -4.18
CA ALA A 24 8.04 7.88 -4.51
C ALA A 24 7.13 8.18 -5.70
N GLY A 25 7.21 7.40 -6.78
CA GLY A 25 6.37 7.57 -7.96
C GLY A 25 4.87 7.47 -7.67
N VAL A 26 4.46 6.61 -6.75
CA VAL A 26 3.06 6.56 -6.28
C VAL A 26 2.72 7.85 -5.54
N PHE A 27 3.39 8.15 -4.43
CA PHE A 27 3.02 9.27 -3.55
C PHE A 27 3.26 10.67 -4.15
N ASP A 28 4.17 10.81 -5.11
CA ASP A 28 4.31 12.04 -5.89
C ASP A 28 3.12 12.28 -6.83
N SER A 29 2.42 11.21 -7.22
CA SER A 29 1.31 11.25 -8.16
C SER A 29 -0.07 11.35 -7.51
N ILE A 30 -0.19 11.00 -6.23
CA ILE A 30 -1.46 10.98 -5.48
C ILE A 30 -1.24 11.41 -4.03
N ASP A 31 -2.14 12.26 -3.54
CA ASP A 31 -2.21 12.66 -2.13
C ASP A 31 -2.55 11.44 -1.25
N PHE A 32 -1.84 11.28 -0.13
CA PHE A 32 -1.93 10.05 0.66
C PHE A 32 -3.29 9.91 1.34
N ASP A 33 -3.84 10.98 1.89
CA ASP A 33 -5.19 11.00 2.45
C ASP A 33 -6.24 10.66 1.38
N TYR A 34 -6.09 11.19 0.17
CA TYR A 34 -6.96 10.85 -0.96
C TYR A 34 -6.86 9.36 -1.35
N PHE A 35 -5.65 8.81 -1.41
CA PHE A 35 -5.42 7.40 -1.67
C PHE A 35 -6.06 6.52 -0.58
N ARG A 36 -5.81 6.84 0.70
CA ARG A 36 -6.39 6.16 1.86
C ARG A 36 -7.92 6.21 1.84
N ALA A 37 -8.50 7.35 1.49
CA ALA A 37 -9.95 7.51 1.38
C ALA A 37 -10.53 6.64 0.25
N ASN A 38 -9.84 6.50 -0.88
CA ASN A 38 -10.28 5.61 -1.96
C ASN A 38 -10.21 4.14 -1.54
N CYS A 39 -9.13 3.71 -0.89
CA CYS A 39 -9.01 2.35 -0.33
C CYS A 39 -10.16 2.04 0.65
N ASN A 40 -10.44 2.97 1.58
CA ASN A 40 -11.54 2.82 2.54
C ASN A 40 -12.91 2.73 1.86
N ARG A 41 -13.19 3.60 0.90
CA ARG A 41 -14.46 3.54 0.15
C ARG A 41 -14.62 2.23 -0.60
N TRP A 42 -13.57 1.78 -1.27
CA TRP A 42 -13.56 0.52 -2.00
C TRP A 42 -13.76 -0.67 -1.06
N PHE A 43 -13.08 -0.69 0.08
CA PHE A 43 -13.27 -1.71 1.12
C PHE A 43 -14.72 -1.74 1.62
N HIS A 44 -15.26 -0.59 2.02
CA HIS A 44 -16.63 -0.51 2.52
C HIS A 44 -17.67 -1.03 1.53
N ALA A 45 -17.55 -0.67 0.26
CA ALA A 45 -18.50 -1.10 -0.73
C ALA A 45 -18.44 -2.61 -0.98
N VAL A 46 -17.24 -3.21 -0.96
CA VAL A 46 -17.09 -4.66 -1.08
C VAL A 46 -17.65 -5.41 0.13
N ILE A 47 -17.51 -4.86 1.34
CA ILE A 47 -18.04 -5.49 2.57
C ILE A 47 -19.57 -5.40 2.66
N ILE A 48 -20.16 -4.30 2.18
CA ILE A 48 -21.62 -4.10 2.19
C ILE A 48 -22.28 -4.89 1.07
N ASN A 49 -21.59 -5.06 -0.06
CA ASN A 49 -22.13 -5.79 -1.20
C ASN A 49 -22.07 -7.31 -0.96
N GLN A 50 -23.23 -7.89 -0.64
CA GLN A 50 -23.40 -9.32 -0.36
C GLN A 50 -23.34 -10.22 -1.61
N SER A 51 -23.03 -9.70 -2.81
CA SER A 51 -23.11 -10.47 -4.07
C SER A 51 -21.80 -11.13 -4.51
N HIS A 52 -20.79 -11.28 -3.63
CA HIS A 52 -19.44 -11.69 -4.05
C HIS A 52 -18.78 -12.72 -3.12
N VAL A 53 -17.51 -13.02 -3.39
CA VAL A 53 -16.64 -13.93 -2.63
C VAL A 53 -16.53 -13.60 -1.12
N TYR A 54 -17.02 -12.43 -0.70
CA TYR A 54 -17.07 -11.96 0.69
C TYR A 54 -18.46 -12.07 1.34
N ASP A 55 -19.40 -12.76 0.70
CA ASP A 55 -20.66 -13.13 1.33
C ASP A 55 -20.43 -14.14 2.47
N GLU A 56 -19.46 -15.04 2.29
CA GLU A 56 -18.99 -15.95 3.33
C GLU A 56 -18.33 -15.19 4.49
N GLU A 57 -18.78 -15.47 5.72
CA GLU A 57 -18.30 -14.82 6.94
C GLU A 57 -16.77 -14.91 7.08
N ASP A 58 -16.20 -16.11 6.89
CA ASP A 58 -14.76 -16.33 7.00
C ASP A 58 -13.95 -15.50 5.99
N ARG A 59 -14.43 -15.39 4.75
CA ARG A 59 -13.78 -14.61 3.69
C ARG A 59 -13.86 -13.12 4.02
N ARG A 60 -15.02 -12.65 4.50
CA ARG A 60 -15.24 -11.27 4.94
C ARG A 60 -14.32 -10.89 6.11
N THR A 61 -14.24 -11.74 7.13
CA THR A 61 -13.36 -11.55 8.29
C THR A 61 -11.89 -11.57 7.87
N GLY A 62 -11.52 -12.42 6.91
CA GLY A 62 -10.19 -12.44 6.30
C GLY A 62 -9.83 -11.08 5.69
N LEU A 63 -10.69 -10.54 4.81
CA LEU A 63 -10.47 -9.23 4.19
C LEU A 63 -10.44 -8.10 5.22
N GLN A 64 -11.33 -8.10 6.20
CA GLN A 64 -11.35 -7.11 7.28
C GLN A 64 -10.03 -7.11 8.07
N THR A 65 -9.53 -8.31 8.41
CA THR A 65 -8.26 -8.47 9.13
C THR A 65 -7.09 -7.95 8.27
N LEU A 66 -7.03 -8.35 7.00
CA LEU A 66 -6.01 -7.85 6.07
C LEU A 66 -6.06 -6.33 5.95
N PHE A 67 -7.25 -5.75 5.82
CA PHE A 67 -7.43 -4.31 5.60
C PHE A 67 -6.95 -3.47 6.79
N VAL A 68 -7.25 -3.88 8.03
CA VAL A 68 -6.76 -3.19 9.24
C VAL A 68 -5.23 -3.14 9.29
N ASP A 69 -4.56 -4.27 9.03
CA ASP A 69 -3.10 -4.29 8.99
C ASP A 69 -2.53 -3.54 7.76
N LEU A 70 -3.27 -3.53 6.65
CA LEU A 70 -2.90 -2.83 5.43
C LEU A 70 -2.91 -1.31 5.64
N GLU A 71 -3.88 -0.76 6.36
CA GLU A 71 -3.91 0.68 6.65
C GLU A 71 -2.68 1.11 7.45
N LEU A 72 -2.29 0.33 8.46
CA LEU A 72 -1.08 0.55 9.24
C LEU A 72 0.19 0.45 8.37
N LEU A 73 0.24 -0.55 7.49
CA LEU A 73 1.34 -0.72 6.54
C LEU A 73 1.47 0.48 5.60
N LEU A 74 0.35 0.97 5.04
CA LEU A 74 0.36 2.10 4.11
C LEU A 74 0.92 3.37 4.77
N GLU A 75 0.59 3.62 6.03
CA GLU A 75 1.21 4.71 6.79
C GLU A 75 2.72 4.52 6.96
N ALA A 76 3.17 3.30 7.27
CA ALA A 76 4.60 3.02 7.40
C ALA A 76 5.36 3.23 6.08
N ILE A 77 4.77 2.82 4.95
CA ILE A 77 5.35 3.07 3.62
C ILE A 77 5.40 4.57 3.33
N TYR A 78 4.38 5.33 3.71
CA TYR A 78 4.36 6.79 3.56
C TYR A 78 5.42 7.49 4.42
N VAL A 79 5.63 7.05 5.66
CA VAL A 79 6.73 7.55 6.52
C VAL A 79 8.10 7.26 5.89
N ILE A 80 8.30 6.06 5.32
CA ILE A 80 9.53 5.73 4.57
C ILE A 80 9.75 6.69 3.41
N HIS A 81 8.71 7.01 2.65
CA HIS A 81 8.77 7.98 1.56
C HIS A 81 9.18 9.38 2.04
N ILE A 82 8.54 9.89 3.10
CA ILE A 82 8.87 11.21 3.67
C ILE A 82 10.34 11.24 4.11
N ASN A 83 10.79 10.20 4.82
CA ASN A 83 12.15 10.11 5.32
C ASN A 83 13.19 10.03 4.19
N ALA A 84 12.89 9.30 3.11
CA ALA A 84 13.77 9.16 1.95
C ALA A 84 13.86 10.44 1.10
N SER A 85 12.76 11.20 1.01
CA SER A 85 12.69 12.42 0.19
C SER A 85 13.40 13.61 0.85
N GLY A 86 13.70 13.52 2.15
CA GLY A 86 14.34 14.57 2.94
C GLY A 86 13.45 15.83 3.11
N ALA A 87 13.88 16.75 3.99
CA ALA A 87 13.15 18.00 4.27
C ALA A 87 13.05 19.00 3.10
N ASN A 88 13.54 18.63 1.90
CA ASN A 88 13.64 19.51 0.73
C ASN A 88 12.53 19.30 -0.32
N VAL A 89 11.48 18.53 -0.01
CA VAL A 89 10.30 18.47 -0.89
C VAL A 89 9.55 19.81 -0.83
N THR A 90 9.94 20.72 -1.71
CA THR A 90 9.25 22.00 -1.99
C THR A 90 7.96 21.80 -2.79
N ARG A 91 7.36 20.60 -2.79
CA ARG A 91 6.20 20.26 -3.61
C ARG A 91 5.03 19.88 -2.72
N ARG A 92 4.09 20.83 -2.67
CA ARG A 92 2.84 20.87 -1.92
C ARG A 92 3.03 20.95 -0.40
N PRO A 93 2.36 21.89 0.28
CA PRO A 93 2.35 21.86 1.73
C PRO A 93 1.70 20.54 2.16
N VAL A 94 2.47 19.66 2.81
CA VAL A 94 2.10 18.40 3.50
C VAL A 94 1.12 18.66 4.65
N LYS A 95 0.27 19.68 4.54
CA LYS A 95 -0.53 20.23 5.64
C LYS A 95 -1.75 19.38 5.94
N TYR A 96 -2.03 18.36 5.13
CA TYR A 96 -3.22 17.53 5.23
C TYR A 96 -2.90 16.06 5.46
N ASP A 97 -1.92 15.47 4.75
CA ASP A 97 -1.50 14.09 4.96
C ASP A 97 -0.93 13.88 6.37
N LYS A 98 -1.72 13.27 7.26
CA LYS A 98 -1.23 12.88 8.58
C LYS A 98 -1.17 11.37 8.77
N VAL A 99 -0.20 11.00 9.60
CA VAL A 99 0.00 9.68 10.14
C VAL A 99 -0.78 9.62 11.44
N TYR A 100 -1.70 8.67 11.56
CA TYR A 100 -2.63 8.60 12.69
C TYR A 100 -2.66 7.24 13.38
N LEU A 101 -2.29 6.17 12.67
CA LEU A 101 -2.37 4.78 13.12
C LEU A 101 -1.06 4.32 13.76
N LEU A 102 0.08 4.78 13.26
CA LEU A 102 1.38 4.42 13.81
C LEU A 102 1.56 4.99 15.22
N THR A 103 2.04 4.16 16.13
CA THR A 103 2.62 4.65 17.39
C THR A 103 3.91 5.44 17.12
N HIS A 104 4.38 6.22 18.08
CA HIS A 104 5.64 6.94 17.93
C HIS A 104 6.81 6.00 17.63
N GLU A 105 6.89 4.86 18.31
CA GLU A 105 7.89 3.81 18.07
C GLU A 105 7.81 3.23 16.65
N GLN A 106 6.60 2.98 16.15
CA GLN A 106 6.39 2.49 14.78
C GLN A 106 6.73 3.54 13.73
N ALA A 107 6.50 4.82 14.00
CA ALA A 107 6.88 5.92 13.11
C ALA A 107 8.40 6.13 13.08
N ASP A 108 9.08 5.91 14.21
CA ASP A 108 10.54 5.97 14.29
C ASP A 108 11.21 4.75 13.62
N ASN A 109 10.53 3.60 13.63
CA ASN A 109 10.99 2.38 12.95
C ASN A 109 9.91 1.73 12.06
N PRO A 110 9.55 2.35 10.93
CA PRO A 110 8.48 1.85 10.05
C PRO A 110 8.82 0.51 9.40
N ASN A 111 10.11 0.14 9.33
CA ASN A 111 10.57 -1.14 8.79
C ASN A 111 10.02 -2.34 9.58
N ASP A 112 9.84 -2.19 10.90
CA ASP A 112 9.31 -3.26 11.75
C ASP A 112 7.84 -3.53 11.45
N VAL A 113 7.08 -2.49 11.07
CA VAL A 113 5.69 -2.62 10.61
C VAL A 113 5.64 -3.42 9.31
N LEU A 114 6.48 -3.06 8.32
CA LEU A 114 6.61 -3.81 7.06
C LEU A 114 6.95 -5.28 7.32
N CYS A 115 7.98 -5.53 8.14
CA CYS A 115 8.42 -6.89 8.47
C CYS A 115 7.32 -7.69 9.16
N SER A 116 6.58 -7.08 10.09
CA SER A 116 5.51 -7.73 10.84
C SER A 116 4.33 -8.07 9.92
N PHE A 117 3.98 -7.16 9.01
CA PHE A 117 2.93 -7.38 8.01
C PHE A 117 3.27 -8.58 7.11
N PHE A 118 4.46 -8.60 6.51
CA PHE A 118 4.86 -9.70 5.59
C PHE A 118 5.22 -11.01 6.29
N LYS A 119 5.39 -11.01 7.61
CA LYS A 119 5.42 -12.24 8.43
C LYS A 119 4.01 -12.81 8.64
N LYS A 120 3.01 -11.94 8.79
CA LYS A 120 1.60 -12.32 9.02
C LYS A 120 0.91 -12.74 7.72
N PHE A 121 1.14 -12.01 6.62
CA PHE A 121 0.50 -12.24 5.34
C PHE A 121 1.54 -12.53 4.26
N SER A 122 1.38 -13.68 3.59
CA SER A 122 2.25 -14.04 2.46
C SER A 122 1.88 -13.23 1.22
N MET A 123 2.87 -12.88 0.37
CA MET A 123 2.59 -12.20 -0.91
C MET A 123 1.62 -12.97 -1.83
N PRO A 124 1.67 -14.31 -1.94
CA PRO A 124 0.65 -15.05 -2.68
C PRO A 124 -0.77 -14.83 -2.13
N TYR A 125 -0.94 -14.84 -0.80
CA TYR A 125 -2.23 -14.55 -0.16
C TYR A 125 -2.70 -13.13 -0.46
N ILE A 126 -1.82 -12.13 -0.25
CA ILE A 126 -2.12 -10.72 -0.51
C ILE A 126 -2.57 -10.52 -1.96
N ARG A 127 -1.83 -11.07 -2.93
CA ARG A 127 -2.18 -10.93 -4.36
C ARG A 127 -3.51 -11.60 -4.71
N GLN A 128 -3.84 -12.72 -4.09
CA GLN A 128 -5.13 -13.36 -4.29
C GLN A 128 -6.26 -12.48 -3.74
N GLU A 129 -6.13 -12.00 -2.50
CA GLU A 129 -7.12 -11.12 -1.88
C GLU A 129 -7.28 -9.80 -2.63
N LEU A 130 -6.20 -9.20 -3.14
CA LEU A 130 -6.30 -7.98 -3.96
C LEU A 130 -7.07 -8.21 -5.26
N LYS A 131 -6.92 -9.38 -5.90
CA LYS A 131 -7.67 -9.73 -7.13
C LYS A 131 -9.14 -9.95 -6.83
N ASP A 132 -9.43 -10.67 -5.76
CA ASP A 132 -10.79 -10.91 -5.29
C ASP A 132 -11.48 -9.58 -4.91
N TRP A 133 -10.76 -8.71 -4.21
CA TRP A 133 -11.22 -7.36 -3.86
C TRP A 133 -11.41 -6.48 -5.10
N LEU A 134 -10.54 -6.60 -6.12
CA LEU A 134 -10.64 -5.86 -7.39
C LEU A 134 -11.90 -6.25 -8.15
N GLN A 135 -12.09 -7.57 -8.33
CA GLN A 135 -13.24 -8.11 -9.02
C GLN A 135 -14.54 -7.66 -8.33
N ALA A 136 -14.61 -7.83 -7.00
CA ALA A 136 -15.76 -7.38 -6.22
C ALA A 136 -15.99 -5.87 -6.34
N GLY A 137 -14.93 -5.05 -6.45
CA GLY A 137 -15.05 -3.60 -6.62
C GLY A 137 -15.50 -3.16 -8.02
N ILE A 138 -15.15 -3.92 -9.06
CA ILE A 138 -15.58 -3.65 -10.45
C ILE A 138 -17.05 -4.02 -10.64
N ASP A 139 -17.49 -5.10 -9.99
CA ASP A 139 -18.84 -5.66 -10.15
C ASP A 139 -19.89 -4.94 -9.29
N ILE A 140 -19.51 -3.94 -8.50
CA ILE A 140 -20.46 -3.12 -7.73
C ILE A 140 -21.49 -2.50 -8.68
N ASP A 141 -22.76 -2.75 -8.38
CA ASP A 141 -23.89 -2.19 -9.12
C ASP A 141 -23.83 -0.65 -9.11
N ALA A 142 -24.16 -0.02 -10.23
CA ALA A 142 -24.31 1.42 -10.33
C ALA A 142 -25.39 1.99 -9.39
N SER A 143 -26.29 1.14 -8.89
CA SER A 143 -27.29 1.48 -7.87
C SER A 143 -26.71 1.60 -6.45
N ASP A 144 -25.46 1.17 -6.21
CA ASP A 144 -24.81 1.20 -4.90
C ASP A 144 -24.58 2.65 -4.41
N PRO A 145 -24.90 2.95 -3.13
CA PRO A 145 -24.79 4.29 -2.56
C PRO A 145 -23.36 4.85 -2.55
N VAL A 146 -22.33 4.01 -2.58
CA VAL A 146 -20.92 4.43 -2.58
C VAL A 146 -20.49 4.93 -3.98
N GLN A 147 -21.22 4.55 -5.04
CA GLN A 147 -21.00 4.92 -6.44
C GLN A 147 -19.52 4.83 -6.86
N LEU A 148 -18.91 3.67 -6.59
CA LEU A 148 -17.54 3.41 -7.03
C LEU A 148 -17.49 3.31 -8.56
N LYS A 149 -16.65 4.16 -9.15
CA LYS A 149 -16.36 4.07 -10.58
C LYS A 149 -15.28 3.03 -10.79
N ALA A 150 -15.51 2.04 -11.64
CA ALA A 150 -14.55 0.97 -11.95
C ALA A 150 -13.14 1.51 -12.29
N ILE A 151 -13.05 2.62 -13.03
CA ILE A 151 -11.74 3.25 -13.34
C ILE A 151 -10.98 3.70 -12.09
N LYS A 152 -11.67 4.19 -11.05
CA LYS A 152 -11.04 4.58 -9.79
C LYS A 152 -10.56 3.35 -9.00
N VAL A 153 -11.33 2.27 -9.02
CA VAL A 153 -10.94 0.99 -8.42
C VAL A 153 -9.67 0.48 -9.09
N LEU A 154 -9.63 0.43 -10.41
CA LEU A 154 -8.45 0.01 -11.18
C LEU A 154 -7.20 0.84 -10.89
N LEU A 155 -7.34 2.18 -10.85
CA LEU A 155 -6.21 3.05 -10.52
C LEU A 155 -5.70 2.82 -9.09
N THR A 156 -6.63 2.70 -8.13
CA THR A 156 -6.28 2.46 -6.72
C THR A 156 -5.63 1.08 -6.55
N PHE A 157 -6.15 0.05 -7.23
CA PHE A 157 -5.57 -1.29 -7.25
C PHE A 157 -4.14 -1.28 -7.77
N ASN A 158 -3.87 -0.63 -8.92
CA ASN A 158 -2.52 -0.59 -9.49
C ASN A 158 -1.51 0.09 -8.53
N ASP A 159 -1.92 1.21 -7.92
CA ASP A 159 -1.08 1.93 -6.97
C ASP A 159 -0.80 1.08 -5.72
N LEU A 160 -1.84 0.45 -5.18
CA LEU A 160 -1.75 -0.42 -4.02
C LEU A 160 -0.85 -1.64 -4.28
N GLU A 161 -1.01 -2.29 -5.43
CA GLU A 161 -0.19 -3.42 -5.84
C GLU A 161 1.29 -3.01 -5.97
N CYS A 162 1.57 -1.86 -6.58
CA CYS A 162 2.93 -1.32 -6.68
C CYS A 162 3.54 -1.03 -5.31
N LEU A 163 2.78 -0.40 -4.40
CA LEU A 163 3.24 -0.12 -3.04
C LEU A 163 3.54 -1.40 -2.25
N LEU A 164 2.67 -2.41 -2.36
CA LEU A 164 2.83 -3.69 -1.67
C LEU A 164 4.03 -4.47 -2.19
N GLU A 165 4.22 -4.54 -3.51
CA GLU A 165 5.39 -5.16 -4.10
C GLU A 165 6.67 -4.43 -3.68
N ALA A 166 6.67 -3.09 -3.71
CA ALA A 166 7.82 -2.29 -3.35
C ALA A 166 8.19 -2.48 -1.88
N ALA A 167 7.21 -2.41 -0.98
CA ALA A 167 7.41 -2.65 0.44
C ALA A 167 7.95 -4.06 0.71
N TYR A 168 7.46 -5.07 0.00
CA TYR A 168 7.95 -6.44 0.12
C TYR A 168 9.41 -6.58 -0.32
N GLN A 169 9.77 -6.03 -1.49
CA GLN A 169 11.14 -6.06 -1.98
C GLN A 169 12.09 -5.27 -1.06
N TYR A 170 11.67 -4.09 -0.62
CA TYR A 170 12.41 -3.26 0.31
C TYR A 170 12.69 -3.99 1.64
N CYS A 171 11.67 -4.63 2.23
CA CYS A 171 11.80 -5.47 3.42
C CYS A 171 12.81 -6.61 3.21
N LYS A 172 12.71 -7.33 2.08
CA LYS A 172 13.60 -8.45 1.75
C LYS A 172 15.07 -8.03 1.60
N TYR A 173 15.32 -6.89 0.96
CA TYR A 173 16.67 -6.36 0.78
C TYR A 173 17.27 -5.80 2.08
N GLY A 174 16.46 -5.14 2.92
CA GLY A 174 16.88 -4.68 4.24
C GLY A 174 17.38 -5.82 5.14
N ILE A 175 16.65 -6.94 5.19
CA ILE A 175 17.04 -8.15 5.94
C ILE A 175 18.32 -8.78 5.36
N SER A 176 18.47 -8.78 4.03
CA SER A 176 19.64 -9.33 3.34
C SER A 176 20.91 -8.46 3.52
N GLY A 177 20.75 -7.15 3.73
CA GLY A 177 21.84 -6.20 4.00
C GLY A 177 22.38 -6.27 5.43
N ILE A 178 21.52 -6.55 6.42
CA ILE A 178 21.91 -6.72 7.83
C ILE A 178 22.84 -7.94 7.99
N GLY A 179 22.55 -9.04 7.30
CA GLY A 179 23.40 -10.24 7.30
C GLY A 179 24.79 -10.03 6.68
N LYS A 180 24.95 -9.09 5.73
CA LYS A 180 26.26 -8.73 5.15
C LYS A 180 27.07 -7.81 6.05
N ARG A 181 26.44 -6.83 6.72
CA ARG A 181 27.15 -5.97 7.70
C ARG A 181 27.65 -6.75 8.92
N ALA A 182 26.85 -7.68 9.46
CA ALA A 182 27.24 -8.49 10.60
C ALA A 182 28.38 -9.49 10.30
N LYS A 183 28.43 -10.05 9.07
CA LYS A 183 29.54 -10.92 8.65
C LYS A 183 30.83 -10.15 8.39
N ASN A 184 30.76 -8.91 7.90
CA ASN A 184 31.94 -8.08 7.68
C ASN A 184 32.53 -7.54 8.98
N SER A 185 31.74 -7.31 10.03
CA SER A 185 32.23 -6.91 11.35
C SER A 185 32.82 -8.07 12.17
N LEU A 186 32.45 -9.32 11.86
CA LEU A 186 33.05 -10.52 12.46
C LEU A 186 34.30 -11.03 11.70
N ALA A 187 34.50 -10.61 10.45
CA ALA A 187 35.71 -10.93 9.67
C ALA A 187 36.83 -9.89 9.84
N MET A 188 36.63 -8.88 10.70
CA MET A 188 37.63 -7.84 11.05
C MET A 188 38.09 -7.93 12.52
N LEU A 189 37.78 -9.03 13.23
CA LEU A 189 38.32 -9.41 14.52
C LEU A 189 39.09 -10.72 14.39
#